data_AF-A0A7K3MXQ0-F1
#
_entry.id   AF-A0A7K3MXQ0-F1
#
_cell.length_a   1.000
_cell.length_b   1.000
_cell.length_c   1.000
_cell.angle_alpha   90.00
_cell.angle_beta   90.00
_cell.angle_gamma   90.00
#
_symmetry.space_group_name_H-M   'P 1'
#
loop_
_entity.id
_entity.type
_entity.pdbx_description
1 polymer ?
#
loop_
_entity_poly.entity_id
_entity_poly.type
_entity_poly.pdbx_seq_one_letter_code
_entity_poly.pdbx_strand_id
1 'polypeptide(L)' 'MKKKLLQFCLCMFSTFAFSQAGHIMQGIGAFNMSMGGASTGQPLEISGALQWNPASISAFNDKI' A
#
# COMPACT_ATOMS: atom_id res chain seq x y z
N MET A 1 21.89 6.60 30.73
CA MET A 1 22.34 7.07 29.39
C MET A 1 22.53 5.93 28.39
N LYS A 2 23.35 4.90 28.67
CA LYS A 2 23.63 3.79 27.73
C LYS A 2 22.40 3.06 27.16
N LYS A 3 21.38 2.75 27.98
CA LYS A 3 20.13 2.13 27.51
C LYS A 3 19.33 3.01 26.56
N LYS A 4 19.26 4.33 26.83
CA LYS A 4 18.57 5.30 25.97
C LYS A 4 19.28 5.45 24.62
N LEU A 5 20.60 5.42 24.62
CA LEU A 5 21.41 5.42 23.40
C LEU A 5 21.15 4.16 22.56
N LEU A 6 21.18 2.97 23.17
CA LEU A 6 20.88 1.72 22.46
C LEU A 6 19.47 1.73 21.85
N GLN A 7 18.49 2.21 22.61
CA GLN A 7 17.10 2.31 22.18
C GLN A 7 16.92 3.31 21.03
N PHE A 8 17.66 4.42 21.05
CA PHE A 8 17.73 5.37 19.94
C PHE A 8 18.36 4.75 18.68
N CYS A 9 19.48 4.03 18.83
CA CYS A 9 20.12 3.32 17.70
C CYS A 9 19.19 2.25 17.09
N LEU A 10 18.47 1.49 17.91
CA LEU A 10 17.47 0.52 17.44
C LEU A 10 16.33 1.19 16.68
N CYS A 11 15.85 2.35 17.15
CA CYS A 11 14.85 3.15 16.45
C CYS A 11 15.35 3.56 15.06
N MET A 12 16.58 4.08 14.97
CA MET A 12 17.18 4.47 13.70
C MET A 12 17.48 3.28 12.78
N PHE A 13 17.81 2.10 13.31
CA PHE A 13 18.03 0.90 12.51
C PHE A 13 16.75 0.42 11.79
N SER A 14 15.57 0.66 12.36
CA SER A 14 14.30 0.25 11.75
C SER A 14 14.02 0.91 10.39
N THR A 15 14.48 2.15 10.18
CA THR A 15 14.31 2.85 8.89
C THR A 15 15.20 2.25 7.81
N PHE A 16 16.44 1.88 8.16
CA PHE A 16 17.33 1.15 7.25
C PHE A 16 16.74 -0.20 6.84
N ALA A 17 16.15 -0.95 7.78
CA ALA A 17 15.49 -2.22 7.48
C ALA A 17 14.29 -2.03 6.52
N PHE A 18 13.45 -1.01 6.73
CA PHE A 18 12.30 -0.77 5.85
C PHE A 18 12.70 -0.25 4.47
N SER A 19 13.81 0.49 4.35
CA SER A 19 14.31 0.99 3.07
C SER A 19 14.77 -0.11 2.10
N GLN A 20 14.99 -1.33 2.60
CA GLN A 20 15.27 -2.50 1.75
C GLN A 20 14.03 -3.03 1.05
N ALA A 21 12.83 -2.65 1.50
CA ALA A 21 11.61 -2.88 0.73
C ALA A 21 11.64 -1.96 -0.50
N GLY A 22 11.62 -2.56 -1.69
CA GLY A 22 11.52 -1.83 -2.96
C GLY A 22 10.13 -1.22 -3.17
N HIS A 23 9.65 -1.19 -4.41
CA HIS A 23 8.26 -0.79 -4.66
C HIS A 23 7.30 -1.73 -3.93
N ILE A 24 6.58 -1.20 -2.94
CA ILE A 24 5.56 -1.95 -2.20
C ILE A 24 4.31 -2.00 -3.06
N MET A 25 4.08 -3.19 -3.62
CA MET A 25 3.00 -3.52 -4.54
C MET A 25 1.74 -3.98 -3.78
N GLN A 26 1.34 -3.18 -2.79
CA GLN A 26 0.18 -3.46 -1.95
C GLN A 26 -1.08 -2.85 -2.56
N GLY A 27 -2.24 -3.46 -2.28
CA GLY A 27 -3.53 -2.94 -2.72
C GLY A 27 -3.76 -1.48 -2.28
N ILE A 28 -4.44 -0.73 -3.12
CA ILE A 28 -4.72 0.71 -2.96
C ILE A 28 -6.20 0.91 -2.67
N GLY A 29 -6.48 1.57 -1.55
CA GLY A 29 -7.82 1.85 -1.03
C GLY A 29 -8.29 0.85 0.04
N ALA A 30 -9.35 1.20 0.76
CA ALA A 30 -9.76 0.47 1.96
C ALA A 30 -10.28 -0.93 1.63
N PHE A 31 -11.08 -1.05 0.56
CA PHE A 31 -11.62 -2.33 0.13
C PHE A 31 -10.54 -3.22 -0.46
N ASN A 32 -9.66 -2.66 -1.28
CA ASN A 32 -8.59 -3.41 -1.91
C ASN A 32 -7.56 -3.92 -0.89
N MET A 33 -7.17 -3.08 0.08
CA MET A 33 -6.30 -3.52 1.19
C MET A 33 -6.99 -4.58 2.05
N SER A 34 -8.29 -4.43 2.36
CA SER A 34 -9.05 -5.39 3.13
C SER A 34 -9.24 -6.74 2.41
N MET A 35 -9.15 -6.75 1.08
CA MET A 35 -9.28 -7.96 0.25
C MET A 35 -7.92 -8.53 -0.20
N GLY A 36 -6.82 -8.08 0.38
CA GLY A 36 -5.49 -8.60 0.05
C GLY A 36 -4.99 -8.25 -1.35
N GLY A 37 -5.45 -7.14 -1.95
CA GLY A 37 -4.96 -6.66 -3.26
C GLY A 37 -5.76 -7.16 -4.47
N ALA A 38 -7.02 -7.58 -4.29
CA ALA A 38 -7.86 -8.16 -5.34
C ALA A 38 -8.24 -7.21 -6.49
N SER A 39 -7.91 -5.91 -6.43
CA SER A 39 -8.33 -4.92 -7.44
C SER A 39 -7.76 -5.14 -8.84
N THR A 40 -6.84 -6.09 -9.04
CA THR A 40 -6.39 -6.49 -10.38
C THR A 40 -7.53 -7.08 -11.20
N GLY A 41 -8.39 -7.91 -10.58
CA GLY A 41 -9.48 -8.61 -11.27
C GLY A 41 -10.86 -8.03 -11.01
N GLN A 42 -11.04 -7.32 -9.90
CA GLN A 42 -12.35 -6.80 -9.48
C GLN A 42 -12.31 -5.28 -9.26
N PRO A 43 -13.05 -4.48 -10.04
CA PRO A 43 -13.20 -3.05 -9.79
C PRO A 43 -14.04 -2.80 -8.54
N LEU A 44 -13.37 -2.75 -7.38
CA LEU A 44 -13.98 -2.50 -6.07
C LEU A 44 -14.13 -1.01 -5.76
N GLU A 45 -13.12 -0.23 -6.13
CA GLU A 45 -13.04 1.21 -5.88
C GLU A 45 -12.26 1.92 -6.98
N ILE A 46 -12.60 3.19 -7.23
CA ILE A 46 -12.02 4.00 -8.31
C ILE A 46 -10.50 4.17 -8.11
N SER A 47 -10.03 4.35 -6.86
CA SER A 47 -8.60 4.49 -6.55
C SER A 47 -7.80 3.25 -6.93
N GLY A 48 -8.36 2.05 -6.71
CA GLY A 48 -7.76 0.78 -7.14
C GLY A 48 -7.74 0.64 -8.65
N ALA A 49 -8.80 1.06 -9.35
CA ALA A 49 -8.79 1.09 -10.82
C ALA A 49 -7.69 2.06 -11.34
N LEU A 50 -7.62 3.29 -10.84
CA LEU A 50 -6.66 4.27 -11.31
C LEU A 50 -5.20 3.87 -11.10
N GLN A 51 -4.87 3.29 -9.95
CA GLN A 51 -3.48 3.07 -9.55
C GLN A 51 -3.03 1.61 -9.73
N TRP A 52 -3.95 0.66 -9.93
CA TRP A 52 -3.65 -0.78 -10.02
C TRP A 52 -4.10 -1.43 -11.33
N ASN A 53 -5.34 -1.19 -11.77
CA ASN A 53 -5.85 -1.68 -13.04
C ASN A 53 -6.67 -0.61 -13.80
N PRO A 54 -6.01 0.27 -14.57
CA PRO A 54 -6.67 1.37 -15.28
C PRO A 54 -7.72 0.89 -16.28
N ALA A 55 -7.59 -0.33 -16.81
CA ALA A 55 -8.56 -0.89 -17.75
C ALA A 55 -9.93 -1.13 -17.10
N SER A 56 -9.97 -1.29 -15.77
CA SER A 56 -11.21 -1.51 -15.02
C SER A 56 -11.94 -0.21 -14.64
N ILE A 57 -11.44 0.97 -15.04
CA ILE A 57 -12.10 2.25 -14.73
C ILE A 57 -13.48 2.38 -15.39
N SER A 58 -13.68 1.70 -16.52
CA SER A 58 -14.95 1.63 -17.25
C SER A 58 -16.10 1.07 -16.42
N ALA A 59 -15.81 0.26 -15.38
CA ALA A 59 -16.81 -0.25 -14.46
C ALA A 59 -17.48 0.84 -13.59
N PHE A 60 -16.90 2.05 -13.55
CA PHE A 60 -17.40 3.18 -12.76
C PHE A 60 -18.05 4.28 -13.61
N ASN A 61 -18.24 4.07 -14.92
CA ASN A 61 -18.80 5.07 -15.83
C ASN A 61 -20.16 5.64 -15.38
N ASP A 62 -21.02 4.79 -14.82
CA ASP A 62 -22.38 5.18 -14.40
C ASP A 62 -22.48 5.52 -12.90
N LYS A 63 -21.34 5.51 -12.18
CA LYS A 63 -21.26 5.67 -10.72
C LYS A 63 -20.78 7.07 -10.30
N ILE A 64 -20.62 7.97 -11.26
CA ILE A 64 -20.20 9.37 -11.10
C ILE A 64 -21.36 10.25 -11.57
#